data_AF-A0A6V8KNF0-F1
#
_entry.id   AF-A0A6V8KNF0-F1
#
_cell.length_a   1.000
_cell.length_b   1.000
_cell.length_c   1.000
_cell.angle_alpha   90.00
_cell.angle_beta   90.00
_cell.angle_gamma   90.00
#
_symmetry.space_group_name_H-M   'P 1'
#
loop_
_entity.id
_entity.type
_entity.pdbx_description
1 polymer ?
#
loop_
_entity_poly.entity_id
_entity_poly.type
_entity_poly.pdbx_seq_one_letter_code
_entity_poly.pdbx_strand_id
1 'polypeptide(L)'
;MAVVPFTDADGRALLATASRDKTLRIWDALTGEPLRVLSGHTDWVYDVATFPGRGRRPWLASAGGEGCVRIWDPATGREVREPLRAPGNAGHRAVHAVTPFIGADGTPLLASGGDDKMLRIWDPVAGVEVLADSQRTHRGGIRATAVLTDQQGLPAIASAGHDRVVRIWDPSVRPPPATAYPSHGRRVTAIGAFTVNRRPMLATGGSDRRLRIWAINDPEPPKEVSGNPRMAINAILPGSGPSGARRLVTAGSDGTVRMWDPVDGSQVGDADWRHHGEVLALAGFRSSKGHDYVVSGSSDGWVAFWTLSARGPRMHLRLRGHDGRIRAAAVFRSSVNGRSLVATGGDDVIRIWDPVTREEVSEPIPLPRRKILCLAGYRVGETWLLAAGMRDGAVRVVDPSTRSVVTRLPRAHSREVTSLITREGPDGRRVLVSGGLDRTLRLWDPLTLAPLATLPIQVGVTGLATVDGGIAVASTAGVLLVDPGTLGVSPTA
;
A
#
# COMPACT_ATOMS: atom_id res chain seq x y z
N MET A 1 10.46 -9.15 -5.41
CA MET A 1 11.38 -8.04 -5.12
C MET A 1 10.65 -7.16 -4.15
N ALA A 2 11.10 -7.21 -2.90
CA ALA A 2 10.48 -6.60 -1.74
C ALA A 2 11.38 -5.50 -1.19
N VAL A 3 10.81 -4.67 -0.33
CA VAL A 3 11.57 -3.72 0.47
C VAL A 3 10.98 -3.71 1.87
N VAL A 4 11.85 -3.63 2.86
CA VAL A 4 11.43 -3.51 4.25
C VAL A 4 12.16 -2.35 4.88
N PRO A 5 11.44 -1.40 5.49
CA PRO A 5 12.06 -0.41 6.33
C PRO A 5 12.43 -0.99 7.71
N PHE A 6 13.46 -0.44 8.33
CA PHE A 6 13.84 -0.74 9.71
C PHE A 6 14.63 0.41 10.32
N THR A 7 14.71 0.44 11.65
CA THR A 7 15.56 1.38 12.38
C THR A 7 16.77 0.61 12.90
N ASP A 8 17.99 1.13 12.69
CA ASP A 8 19.18 0.50 13.26
C ASP A 8 19.32 0.71 14.77
N ALA A 9 20.37 0.14 15.36
CA ALA A 9 20.60 0.23 16.80
C ALA A 9 20.91 1.66 17.29
N ASP A 10 21.29 2.56 16.39
CA ASP A 10 21.62 3.96 16.69
C ASP A 10 20.42 4.89 16.42
N GLY A 11 19.25 4.33 16.08
CA GLY A 11 18.04 5.09 15.79
C GLY A 11 17.94 5.58 14.33
N ARG A 12 18.84 5.16 13.45
CA ARG A 12 18.85 5.59 12.05
C ARG A 12 17.79 4.86 11.24
N ALA A 13 17.03 5.64 10.49
CA ALA A 13 16.04 5.24 9.50
C ALA A 13 16.70 4.55 8.28
N LEU A 14 16.46 3.25 8.07
CA LEU A 14 17.05 2.46 6.98
C LEU A 14 16.00 1.71 6.15
N LEU A 15 16.35 1.38 4.90
CA LEU A 15 15.61 0.44 4.05
C LEU A 15 16.48 -0.74 3.64
N ALA A 16 15.90 -1.93 3.54
CA ALA A 16 16.50 -3.08 2.87
C ALA A 16 15.67 -3.48 1.65
N THR A 17 16.30 -3.61 0.48
CA THR A 17 15.64 -4.00 -0.77
C THR A 17 16.17 -5.34 -1.28
N ALA A 18 15.28 -6.23 -1.71
CA ALA A 18 15.59 -7.50 -2.37
C ALA A 18 15.50 -7.40 -3.89
N SER A 19 16.49 -7.93 -4.61
CA SER A 19 16.64 -7.77 -6.05
C SER A 19 16.84 -9.07 -6.83
N ARG A 20 16.51 -9.05 -8.12
CA ARG A 20 16.82 -10.11 -9.09
C ARG A 20 18.30 -10.16 -9.48
N ASP A 21 19.08 -9.13 -9.13
CA ASP A 21 20.55 -9.16 -9.26
C ASP A 21 21.22 -10.07 -8.22
N LYS A 22 20.43 -10.83 -7.45
CA LYS A 22 20.86 -11.79 -6.43
C LYS A 22 21.44 -11.14 -5.17
N THR A 23 21.23 -9.84 -5.00
CA THR A 23 21.70 -9.10 -3.81
C THR A 23 20.53 -8.51 -3.04
N LEU A 24 20.81 -8.23 -1.76
CA LEU A 24 20.06 -7.23 -1.02
C LEU A 24 20.87 -5.93 -0.93
N ARG A 25 20.20 -4.81 -0.78
CA ARG A 25 20.85 -3.52 -0.56
C ARG A 25 20.24 -2.81 0.63
N ILE A 26 21.10 -2.20 1.44
CA ILE A 26 20.70 -1.34 2.54
C ILE A 26 20.89 0.10 2.10
N TRP A 27 19.89 0.92 2.37
CA TRP A 27 19.84 2.32 2.01
C TRP A 27 19.59 3.14 3.28
N ASP A 28 20.18 4.31 3.33
CA ASP A 28 19.74 5.32 4.27
C ASP A 28 18.37 5.82 3.80
N ALA A 29 17.35 5.71 4.67
CA ALA A 29 15.98 6.04 4.28
C ALA A 29 15.73 7.55 4.23
N LEU A 30 16.63 8.38 4.77
CA LEU A 30 16.58 9.82 4.68
C LEU A 30 17.27 10.25 3.38
N THR A 31 18.59 10.28 3.29
CA THR A 31 19.35 10.67 2.08
C THR A 31 19.04 9.85 0.82
N GLY A 32 18.58 8.59 0.93
CA GLY A 32 18.44 7.68 -0.20
C GLY A 32 19.76 7.09 -0.69
N GLU A 33 20.86 7.34 0.02
CA GLU A 33 22.17 6.82 -0.35
C GLU A 33 22.29 5.31 -0.07
N PRO A 34 22.91 4.54 -0.99
CA PRO A 34 23.21 3.14 -0.74
C PRO A 34 24.31 3.02 0.33
N LEU A 35 24.01 2.31 1.42
CA LEU A 35 24.97 2.08 2.50
C LEU A 35 25.73 0.77 2.33
N ARG A 36 25.04 -0.30 1.93
CA ARG A 36 25.64 -1.64 1.80
C ARG A 36 24.98 -2.47 0.70
N VAL A 37 25.75 -3.40 0.17
CA VAL A 37 25.28 -4.49 -0.69
C VAL A 37 25.54 -5.82 0.04
N LEU A 38 24.49 -6.61 0.25
CA LEU A 38 24.56 -7.92 0.88
C LEU A 38 24.57 -8.98 -0.22
N SER A 39 25.71 -9.65 -0.37
CA SER A 39 25.94 -10.66 -1.40
C SER A 39 26.05 -12.04 -0.75
N GLY A 40 25.39 -13.04 -1.34
CA GLY A 40 25.42 -14.42 -0.84
C GLY A 40 24.34 -15.31 -1.46
N HIS A 41 23.21 -14.72 -1.85
CA HIS A 41 22.24 -15.43 -2.70
C HIS A 41 22.84 -15.76 -4.07
N THR A 42 22.55 -16.96 -4.58
CA THR A 42 23.06 -17.45 -5.88
C THR A 42 22.01 -17.32 -6.99
N ASP A 43 20.78 -16.95 -6.63
CA ASP A 43 19.65 -16.69 -7.51
C ASP A 43 18.83 -15.48 -7.00
N TRP A 44 17.71 -15.15 -7.65
CA TRP A 44 16.88 -13.99 -7.33
C TRP A 44 16.46 -13.94 -5.86
N VAL A 45 16.51 -12.75 -5.28
CA VAL A 45 15.93 -12.49 -3.96
C VAL A 45 14.48 -12.05 -4.15
N TYR A 46 13.54 -12.88 -3.70
CA TYR A 46 12.12 -12.66 -3.90
C TYR A 46 11.53 -11.74 -2.84
N ASP A 47 11.97 -11.90 -1.59
CA ASP A 47 11.40 -11.22 -0.42
C ASP A 47 12.46 -10.87 0.63
N VAL A 48 12.16 -9.87 1.48
CA VAL A 48 12.99 -9.46 2.61
C VAL A 48 12.11 -8.96 3.75
N ALA A 49 12.45 -9.33 4.98
CA ALA A 49 11.78 -8.86 6.18
C ALA A 49 12.77 -8.52 7.30
N THR A 50 12.37 -7.64 8.20
CA THR A 50 13.15 -7.25 9.38
C THR A 50 12.55 -7.89 10.64
N PHE A 51 13.39 -8.30 11.58
CA PHE A 51 12.94 -8.91 12.83
C PHE A 51 13.94 -8.63 13.96
N PRO A 52 13.50 -8.67 15.25
CA PRO A 52 14.42 -8.53 16.36
C PRO A 52 15.30 -9.79 16.47
N GLY A 53 16.59 -9.62 16.20
CA GLY A 53 17.64 -10.61 16.39
C GLY A 53 18.17 -10.65 17.84
N ARG A 54 19.38 -11.17 18.01
CA ARG A 54 20.03 -11.23 19.34
C ARG A 54 20.16 -9.85 19.97
N GLY A 55 19.80 -9.75 21.25
CA GLY A 55 19.81 -8.48 21.99
C GLY A 55 18.81 -7.45 21.48
N ARG A 56 17.73 -7.88 20.78
CA ARG A 56 16.71 -7.02 20.15
C ARG A 56 17.24 -6.08 19.07
N ARG A 57 18.44 -6.34 18.54
CA ARG A 57 18.97 -5.61 17.37
C ARG A 57 18.27 -6.07 16.09
N PRO A 58 18.05 -5.19 15.11
CA PRO A 58 17.37 -5.57 13.87
C PRO A 58 18.24 -6.51 13.04
N TRP A 59 17.68 -7.65 12.64
CA TRP A 59 18.24 -8.54 11.62
C TRP A 59 17.32 -8.60 10.41
N LEU A 60 17.88 -8.96 9.26
CA LEU A 60 17.11 -9.14 8.03
C LEU A 60 17.01 -10.63 7.68
N ALA A 61 15.83 -11.07 7.28
CA ALA A 61 15.61 -12.37 6.67
C ALA A 61 15.31 -12.19 5.18
N SER A 62 15.89 -13.00 4.31
CA SER A 62 15.68 -12.89 2.86
C SER A 62 15.36 -14.23 2.22
N ALA A 63 14.38 -14.23 1.31
CA ALA A 63 13.92 -15.42 0.60
C ALA A 63 14.56 -15.51 -0.79
N GLY A 64 15.29 -16.59 -1.05
CA GLY A 64 16.08 -16.79 -2.26
C GLY A 64 15.53 -17.85 -3.23
N GLY A 65 15.77 -17.64 -4.52
CA GLY A 65 15.47 -18.58 -5.60
C GLY A 65 16.25 -19.88 -5.52
N GLU A 66 17.39 -19.87 -4.84
CA GLU A 66 18.19 -21.07 -4.58
C GLU A 66 17.60 -21.97 -3.48
N GLY A 67 16.41 -21.64 -2.98
CA GLY A 67 15.72 -22.44 -1.98
C GLY A 67 16.22 -22.20 -0.56
N CYS A 68 16.50 -20.95 -0.20
CA CYS A 68 16.99 -20.60 1.13
C CYS A 68 16.28 -19.41 1.74
N VAL A 69 16.23 -19.41 3.06
CA VAL A 69 16.14 -18.18 3.84
C VAL A 69 17.53 -17.85 4.39
N ARG A 70 18.05 -16.66 4.11
CA ARG A 70 19.32 -16.17 4.68
C ARG A 70 19.05 -15.11 5.74
N ILE A 71 19.89 -15.10 6.79
CA ILE A 71 19.79 -14.17 7.91
C ILE A 71 21.00 -13.24 7.89
N TRP A 72 20.75 -11.94 7.93
CA TRP A 72 21.78 -10.91 7.80
C TRP A 72 21.79 -9.99 9.00
N ASP A 73 22.99 -9.60 9.39
CA ASP A 73 23.21 -8.46 10.27
C ASP A 73 23.39 -7.21 9.39
N PRO A 74 22.43 -6.26 9.40
CA PRO A 74 22.53 -5.05 8.59
C PRO A 74 23.68 -4.12 9.03
N ALA A 75 24.11 -4.21 10.29
CA ALA A 75 25.19 -3.38 10.81
C ALA A 75 26.55 -3.82 10.23
N THR A 76 26.80 -5.12 10.15
CA THR A 76 28.06 -5.66 9.60
C THR A 76 28.00 -6.00 8.12
N GLY A 77 26.79 -6.16 7.57
CA GLY A 77 26.55 -6.61 6.21
C GLY A 77 26.87 -8.08 5.97
N ARG A 78 27.05 -8.86 7.04
CA ARG A 78 27.40 -10.29 6.97
C ARG A 78 26.21 -11.18 7.27
N GLU A 79 26.28 -12.40 6.75
CA GLU A 79 25.36 -13.46 7.17
C GLU A 79 25.64 -13.83 8.63
N VAL A 80 24.58 -13.93 9.43
CA VAL A 80 24.67 -14.26 10.85
C VAL A 80 24.97 -15.75 11.03
N ARG A 81 24.53 -16.57 10.08
CA ARG A 81 24.66 -18.03 10.13
C ARG A 81 24.53 -18.65 8.75
N GLU A 82 24.75 -19.97 8.67
CA GLU A 82 24.46 -20.73 7.46
C GLU A 82 22.99 -20.61 7.00
N PRO A 83 22.72 -20.65 5.68
CA PRO A 83 21.38 -20.49 5.14
C PRO A 83 20.40 -21.54 5.68
N LEU A 84 19.20 -21.09 6.04
CA LEU A 84 18.10 -21.96 6.42
C LEU A 84 17.61 -22.71 5.18
N ARG A 85 17.70 -24.04 5.20
CA ARG A 85 17.33 -24.94 4.11
C ARG A 85 16.54 -26.11 4.66
N ALA A 86 15.58 -26.60 3.89
CA ALA A 86 14.88 -27.84 4.24
C ALA A 86 15.83 -29.05 4.18
N PRO A 87 15.71 -30.02 5.10
CA PRO A 87 16.53 -31.23 5.10
C PRO A 87 16.19 -32.18 3.94
N GLY A 88 17.22 -32.77 3.32
CA GLY A 88 17.12 -33.85 2.31
C GLY A 88 17.31 -33.44 0.85
N ASN A 89 17.49 -34.45 -0.03
CA ASN A 89 17.78 -34.30 -1.48
C ASN A 89 16.56 -33.88 -2.33
N ALA A 90 15.42 -33.56 -1.71
CA ALA A 90 14.27 -32.94 -2.38
C ALA A 90 14.24 -31.43 -2.07
N GLY A 91 15.38 -30.77 -2.31
CA GLY A 91 15.69 -29.42 -1.84
C GLY A 91 14.56 -28.41 -2.06
N HIS A 92 14.48 -27.44 -1.15
CA HIS A 92 13.66 -26.25 -1.29
C HIS A 92 13.77 -25.73 -2.72
N ARG A 93 12.65 -25.72 -3.45
CA ARG A 93 12.55 -24.89 -4.66
C ARG A 93 12.39 -23.44 -4.22
N ALA A 94 12.52 -22.48 -5.15
CA ALA A 94 12.52 -21.05 -4.86
C ALA A 94 11.58 -20.64 -3.70
N VAL A 95 12.15 -19.96 -2.70
CA VAL A 95 11.40 -19.38 -1.58
C VAL A 95 10.87 -18.03 -2.03
N HIS A 96 9.55 -17.87 -2.02
CA HIS A 96 8.91 -16.67 -2.55
C HIS A 96 8.50 -15.68 -1.47
N ALA A 97 8.30 -16.14 -0.24
CA ALA A 97 7.83 -15.30 0.87
C ALA A 97 8.53 -15.69 2.18
N VAL A 98 8.88 -14.67 2.98
CA VAL A 98 9.36 -14.82 4.35
C VAL A 98 8.68 -13.78 5.25
N THR A 99 8.13 -14.20 6.38
CA THR A 99 7.43 -13.31 7.31
C THR A 99 7.87 -13.59 8.74
N PRO A 100 8.34 -12.57 9.47
CA PRO A 100 8.71 -12.71 10.87
C PRO A 100 7.48 -12.61 11.77
N PHE A 101 7.55 -13.26 12.91
CA PHE A 101 6.56 -13.13 13.97
C PHE A 101 7.17 -13.42 15.33
N ILE A 102 6.47 -13.04 16.39
CA ILE A 102 6.84 -13.36 17.76
C ILE A 102 5.98 -14.54 18.20
N GLY A 103 6.61 -15.65 18.58
CA GLY A 103 5.93 -16.81 19.15
C GLY A 103 5.22 -16.46 20.47
N ALA A 104 4.31 -17.31 20.91
CA ALA A 104 3.58 -17.12 22.17
C ALA A 104 4.52 -17.06 23.40
N ASP A 105 5.72 -17.65 23.27
CA ASP A 105 6.81 -17.63 24.25
C ASP A 105 7.70 -16.38 24.17
N GLY A 106 7.42 -15.46 23.24
CA GLY A 106 8.22 -14.26 22.99
C GLY A 106 9.41 -14.48 22.05
N THR A 107 9.60 -15.69 21.51
CA THR A 107 10.73 -16.00 20.63
C THR A 107 10.50 -15.45 19.23
N PRO A 108 11.47 -14.73 18.62
CA PRO A 108 11.38 -14.32 17.22
C PRO A 108 11.48 -15.54 16.30
N LEU A 109 10.47 -15.75 15.46
CA LEU A 109 10.37 -16.87 14.52
C LEU A 109 10.15 -16.36 13.10
N LEU A 110 10.43 -17.20 12.11
CA LEU A 110 10.20 -16.90 10.69
C LEU A 110 9.29 -17.95 10.05
N ALA A 111 8.24 -17.50 9.37
CA ALA A 111 7.46 -18.30 8.46
C ALA A 111 8.01 -18.15 7.03
N SER A 112 8.17 -19.24 6.28
CA SER A 112 8.60 -19.20 4.88
C SER A 112 7.77 -20.12 4.00
N GLY A 113 7.52 -19.70 2.75
CA GLY A 113 6.83 -20.51 1.75
C GLY A 113 7.42 -20.37 0.35
N GLY A 114 7.38 -21.45 -0.41
CA GLY A 114 7.96 -21.51 -1.75
C GLY A 114 7.30 -22.51 -2.69
N ASP A 115 8.00 -22.83 -3.78
CA ASP A 115 7.52 -23.71 -4.86
C ASP A 115 7.41 -25.19 -4.45
N ASP A 116 8.01 -25.57 -3.32
CA ASP A 116 7.90 -26.91 -2.74
C ASP A 116 6.57 -27.17 -2.02
N LYS A 117 5.70 -26.15 -1.98
CA LYS A 117 4.33 -26.20 -1.45
C LYS A 117 4.25 -26.42 0.06
N MET A 118 5.37 -26.22 0.76
CA MET A 118 5.45 -26.39 2.21
C MET A 118 5.62 -25.04 2.89
N LEU A 119 4.82 -24.81 3.93
CA LEU A 119 4.98 -23.70 4.86
C LEU A 119 5.89 -24.19 5.98
N ARG A 120 6.93 -23.42 6.30
CA ARG A 120 7.87 -23.77 7.37
C ARG A 120 7.98 -22.67 8.38
N ILE A 121 8.24 -23.07 9.62
CA ILE A 121 8.55 -22.17 10.73
C ILE A 121 9.98 -22.46 11.18
N TRP A 122 10.77 -21.41 11.25
CA TRP A 122 12.17 -21.47 11.64
C TRP A 122 12.41 -20.70 12.93
N ASP A 123 13.28 -21.24 13.77
CA ASP A 123 14.02 -20.44 14.74
C ASP A 123 15.25 -19.89 14.00
N PRO A 124 15.30 -18.58 13.71
CA PRO A 124 16.41 -17.99 12.98
C PRO A 124 17.71 -17.94 13.81
N VAL A 125 17.62 -18.03 15.14
CA VAL A 125 18.76 -17.93 16.07
C VAL A 125 19.38 -19.30 16.31
N ALA A 126 18.57 -20.30 16.68
CA ALA A 126 19.02 -21.68 16.85
C ALA A 126 19.28 -22.35 15.50
N GLY A 127 18.59 -21.86 14.47
CA GLY A 127 18.85 -22.28 13.12
C GLY A 127 18.19 -23.60 12.72
N VAL A 128 17.10 -23.94 13.40
CA VAL A 128 16.38 -25.19 13.24
C VAL A 128 14.98 -24.93 12.71
N GLU A 129 14.48 -25.88 11.94
CA GLU A 129 13.07 -25.92 11.57
C GLU A 129 12.27 -26.31 12.82
N VAL A 130 11.46 -25.38 13.30
CA VAL A 130 10.66 -25.54 14.52
C VAL A 130 9.39 -26.32 14.20
N LEU A 131 8.85 -26.18 13.00
CA LEU A 131 7.72 -26.97 12.51
C LEU A 131 8.21 -27.98 11.46
N ALA A 132 8.62 -29.17 11.91
CA ALA A 132 8.95 -30.28 11.03
C ALA A 132 7.68 -31.08 10.68
N ASP A 133 6.76 -30.50 9.90
CA ASP A 133 5.68 -31.31 9.32
C ASP A 133 6.13 -31.89 7.97
N SER A 134 6.04 -33.21 7.85
CA SER A 134 6.40 -33.96 6.64
C SER A 134 5.29 -33.91 5.58
N GLN A 135 4.12 -33.35 5.91
CA GLN A 135 3.00 -33.24 4.99
C GLN A 135 3.01 -31.96 4.14
N ARG A 136 2.63 -32.09 2.87
CA ARG A 136 2.47 -30.94 1.96
C ARG A 136 1.33 -30.06 2.45
N THR A 137 1.66 -28.86 2.91
CA THR A 137 0.69 -27.88 3.43
C THR A 137 -0.19 -27.28 2.33
N HIS A 138 0.34 -27.08 1.12
CA HIS A 138 -0.39 -26.58 -0.05
C HIS A 138 -0.39 -27.58 -1.23
N ARG A 139 -1.37 -27.46 -2.13
CA ARG A 139 -1.41 -28.26 -3.38
C ARG A 139 -0.58 -27.64 -4.52
N GLY A 140 -0.18 -26.39 -4.36
CA GLY A 140 0.63 -25.60 -5.29
C GLY A 140 1.62 -24.71 -4.54
N GLY A 141 2.55 -24.08 -5.26
CA GLY A 141 3.59 -23.23 -4.65
C GLY A 141 2.98 -22.08 -3.84
N ILE A 142 3.56 -21.81 -2.68
CA ILE A 142 3.18 -20.70 -1.81
C ILE A 142 3.82 -19.44 -2.36
N ARG A 143 3.03 -18.37 -2.52
CA ARG A 143 3.49 -17.11 -3.11
C ARG A 143 3.56 -15.97 -2.10
N ALA A 144 2.73 -16.01 -1.07
CA ALA A 144 2.65 -14.98 -0.05
C ALA A 144 2.37 -15.60 1.32
N THR A 145 2.97 -15.00 2.34
CA THR A 145 2.73 -15.27 3.75
C THR A 145 2.47 -13.94 4.47
N ALA A 146 1.69 -13.97 5.54
CA ALA A 146 1.47 -12.83 6.43
C ALA A 146 1.27 -13.34 7.85
N VAL A 147 1.51 -12.50 8.86
CA VAL A 147 1.14 -12.81 10.25
C VAL A 147 -0.03 -11.94 10.69
N LEU A 148 -0.86 -12.52 11.53
CA LEU A 148 -2.02 -11.94 12.16
C LEU A 148 -1.84 -12.06 13.66
N THR A 149 -2.44 -11.14 14.41
CA THR A 149 -2.64 -11.32 15.85
C THR A 149 -4.12 -11.53 16.08
N ASP A 150 -4.49 -12.60 16.77
CA ASP A 150 -5.88 -12.81 17.17
C ASP A 150 -6.33 -11.78 18.23
N GLN A 151 -7.58 -11.89 18.70
CA GLN A 151 -8.12 -10.95 19.70
C GLN A 151 -7.41 -11.05 21.06
N GLN A 152 -6.71 -12.14 21.31
CA GLN A 152 -5.95 -12.45 22.50
C GLN A 152 -4.47 -12.02 22.36
N GLY A 153 -4.06 -11.56 21.18
CA GLY A 153 -2.69 -11.13 20.88
C GLY A 153 -1.75 -12.26 20.46
N LEU A 154 -2.27 -13.47 20.24
CA LEU A 154 -1.49 -14.62 19.78
C LEU A 154 -1.28 -14.57 18.26
N PRO A 155 -0.11 -15.00 17.77
CA PRO A 155 0.19 -14.99 16.34
C PRO A 155 -0.59 -16.08 15.60
N ALA A 156 -1.12 -15.76 14.43
CA ALA A 156 -1.62 -16.72 13.45
C ALA A 156 -0.96 -16.45 12.09
N ILE A 157 -0.57 -17.49 11.36
CA ILE A 157 0.12 -17.33 10.07
C ILE A 157 -0.88 -17.52 8.95
N ALA A 158 -0.95 -16.59 8.01
CA ALA A 158 -1.68 -16.75 6.76
C ALA A 158 -0.72 -17.13 5.63
N SER A 159 -1.12 -18.06 4.77
CA SER A 159 -0.37 -18.43 3.56
C SER A 159 -1.28 -18.70 2.38
N ALA A 160 -0.83 -18.34 1.17
CA ALA A 160 -1.57 -18.55 -0.06
C ALA A 160 -0.65 -18.58 -1.28
N GLY A 161 -1.16 -19.13 -2.38
CA GLY A 161 -0.40 -19.17 -3.62
C GLY A 161 -1.16 -19.80 -4.79
N HIS A 162 -0.48 -20.70 -5.50
CA HIS A 162 -0.95 -21.24 -6.78
C HIS A 162 -2.17 -22.15 -6.67
N ASP A 163 -2.42 -22.73 -5.49
CA ASP A 163 -3.60 -23.57 -5.25
C ASP A 163 -4.88 -22.79 -4.94
N ARG A 164 -4.84 -21.44 -5.00
CA ARG A 164 -6.00 -20.54 -4.93
C ARG A 164 -6.71 -20.49 -3.57
N VAL A 165 -6.15 -21.19 -2.59
CA VAL A 165 -6.68 -21.34 -1.24
C VAL A 165 -5.80 -20.53 -0.31
N VAL A 166 -6.43 -19.80 0.60
CA VAL A 166 -5.74 -19.15 1.72
C VAL A 166 -5.87 -20.05 2.93
N ARG A 167 -4.78 -20.27 3.64
CA ARG A 167 -4.77 -21.09 4.86
C ARG A 167 -4.31 -20.25 6.04
N ILE A 168 -5.01 -20.40 7.15
CA ILE A 168 -4.64 -19.81 8.44
C ILE A 168 -4.13 -20.92 9.35
N TRP A 169 -2.97 -20.70 9.95
CA TRP A 169 -2.23 -21.66 10.75
C TRP A 169 -2.06 -21.11 12.16
N ASP A 170 -2.34 -21.93 13.17
CA ASP A 170 -1.99 -21.63 14.56
C ASP A 170 -0.60 -22.20 14.86
N PRO A 171 0.45 -21.36 15.01
CA PRO A 171 1.81 -21.81 15.27
C PRO A 171 2.01 -22.36 16.70
N SER A 172 1.04 -22.20 17.61
CA SER A 172 1.13 -22.69 18.99
C SER A 172 0.78 -24.18 19.14
N VAL A 173 0.03 -24.74 18.18
CA VAL A 173 -0.44 -26.13 18.20
C VAL A 173 0.43 -27.01 17.29
N ARG A 174 0.67 -28.27 17.69
CA ARG A 174 1.48 -29.23 16.93
C ARG A 174 0.73 -30.57 16.70
N PRO A 175 0.51 -31.00 15.44
CA PRO A 175 0.71 -30.24 14.21
C PRO A 175 -0.25 -29.04 14.12
N PRO A 176 0.15 -27.93 13.49
CA PRO A 176 -0.66 -26.72 13.44
C PRO A 176 -1.90 -26.99 12.59
N PRO A 177 -3.11 -26.85 13.15
CA PRO A 177 -4.32 -26.98 12.36
C PRO A 177 -4.36 -25.84 11.33
N ALA A 178 -4.72 -26.19 10.11
CA ALA A 178 -4.90 -25.24 9.03
C ALA A 178 -6.37 -25.09 8.67
N THR A 179 -6.92 -23.90 8.86
CA THR A 179 -8.25 -23.60 8.31
C THR A 179 -8.10 -23.14 6.87
N ALA A 180 -8.67 -23.90 5.94
CA ALA A 180 -8.55 -23.65 4.51
C ALA A 180 -9.76 -22.87 3.98
N TYR A 181 -9.48 -21.76 3.31
CA TYR A 181 -10.46 -20.87 2.72
C TYR A 181 -10.28 -20.84 1.19
N PRO A 182 -11.10 -21.59 0.43
CA PRO A 182 -11.18 -21.43 -1.02
C PRO A 182 -11.60 -19.99 -1.33
N SER A 183 -10.63 -19.19 -1.77
CA SER A 183 -10.81 -17.74 -1.85
C SER A 183 -10.80 -17.27 -3.30
N HIS A 184 -9.91 -17.75 -4.17
CA HIS A 184 -9.79 -17.20 -5.53
C HIS A 184 -10.08 -18.21 -6.64
N GLY A 185 -10.55 -17.71 -7.80
CA GLY A 185 -10.73 -18.51 -9.01
C GLY A 185 -9.41 -18.82 -9.76
N ARG A 186 -8.33 -18.10 -9.43
CA ARG A 186 -6.95 -18.28 -9.92
C ARG A 186 -5.96 -18.09 -8.76
N ARG A 187 -4.66 -18.22 -9.02
CA ARG A 187 -3.60 -18.10 -8.00
C ARG A 187 -3.74 -16.81 -7.17
N VAL A 188 -3.50 -16.92 -5.87
CA VAL A 188 -3.37 -15.77 -4.97
C VAL A 188 -1.95 -15.22 -5.12
N THR A 189 -1.82 -13.92 -5.31
CA THR A 189 -0.54 -13.25 -5.57
C THR A 189 -0.05 -12.41 -4.41
N ALA A 190 -0.97 -11.96 -3.53
CA ALA A 190 -0.65 -11.14 -2.38
C ALA A 190 -1.63 -11.40 -1.24
N ILE A 191 -1.12 -11.30 -0.01
CA ILE A 191 -1.88 -11.34 1.23
C ILE A 191 -1.44 -10.15 2.07
N GLY A 192 -2.39 -9.45 2.67
CA GLY A 192 -2.15 -8.41 3.68
C GLY A 192 -2.99 -8.70 4.92
N ALA A 193 -2.37 -8.62 6.08
CA ALA A 193 -3.01 -8.71 7.39
C ALA A 193 -3.17 -7.31 7.97
N PHE A 194 -4.32 -7.02 8.59
CA PHE A 194 -4.59 -5.75 9.25
C PHE A 194 -5.66 -5.92 10.33
N THR A 195 -5.90 -4.89 11.15
CA THR A 195 -6.86 -4.97 12.25
C THR A 195 -7.87 -3.83 12.14
N VAL A 196 -9.17 -4.14 12.27
CA VAL A 196 -10.25 -3.14 12.30
C VAL A 196 -11.03 -3.30 13.60
N ASN A 197 -11.04 -2.28 14.45
CA ASN A 197 -11.72 -2.32 15.76
C ASN A 197 -11.33 -3.55 16.61
N ARG A 198 -10.03 -3.87 16.67
CA ARG A 198 -9.48 -5.09 17.31
C ARG A 198 -9.92 -6.43 16.70
N ARG A 199 -10.57 -6.43 15.53
CA ARG A 199 -10.79 -7.65 14.74
C ARG A 199 -9.67 -7.86 13.73
N PRO A 200 -9.03 -9.05 13.71
CA PRO A 200 -8.06 -9.38 12.67
C PRO A 200 -8.76 -9.60 11.34
N MET A 201 -8.25 -8.91 10.32
CA MET A 201 -8.75 -8.91 8.96
C MET A 201 -7.65 -9.41 8.01
N LEU A 202 -8.06 -10.07 6.94
CA LEU A 202 -7.21 -10.41 5.82
C LEU A 202 -7.71 -9.76 4.53
N ALA A 203 -6.78 -9.22 3.74
CA ALA A 203 -7.02 -8.83 2.36
C ALA A 203 -6.19 -9.73 1.44
N THR A 204 -6.81 -10.28 0.40
CA THR A 204 -6.10 -11.07 -0.61
C THR A 204 -6.42 -10.66 -2.03
N GLY A 205 -5.36 -10.60 -2.83
CA GLY A 205 -5.42 -10.32 -4.26
C GLY A 205 -5.04 -11.55 -5.06
N GLY A 206 -5.82 -11.87 -6.09
CA GLY A 206 -5.57 -13.01 -6.97
C GLY A 206 -5.49 -12.63 -8.44
N SER A 207 -4.89 -13.52 -9.24
CA SER A 207 -4.84 -13.41 -10.71
C SER A 207 -6.22 -13.57 -11.36
N ASP A 208 -7.26 -13.87 -10.59
CA ASP A 208 -8.67 -13.80 -10.99
C ASP A 208 -9.17 -12.35 -11.05
N ARG A 209 -8.30 -11.39 -10.71
CA ARG A 209 -8.54 -9.95 -10.72
C ARG A 209 -9.59 -9.53 -9.69
N ARG A 210 -9.68 -10.32 -8.62
CA ARG A 210 -10.57 -10.09 -7.49
C ARG A 210 -9.75 -9.73 -6.26
N LEU A 211 -10.28 -8.80 -5.47
CA LEU A 211 -9.84 -8.51 -4.10
C LEU A 211 -10.89 -9.09 -3.16
N ARG A 212 -10.45 -9.76 -2.11
CA ARG A 212 -11.32 -10.28 -1.05
C ARG A 212 -10.85 -9.77 0.29
N ILE A 213 -11.80 -9.44 1.16
CA ILE A 213 -11.54 -8.97 2.52
C ILE A 213 -12.46 -9.74 3.45
N TRP A 214 -11.91 -10.28 4.54
CA TRP A 214 -12.69 -11.04 5.51
C TRP A 214 -12.06 -10.99 6.90
N ALA A 215 -12.92 -11.12 7.91
CA ALA A 215 -12.47 -11.35 9.28
C ALA A 215 -12.03 -12.81 9.43
N ILE A 216 -10.98 -13.04 10.20
CA ILE A 216 -10.53 -14.40 10.51
C ILE A 216 -11.40 -14.98 11.62
N ASN A 217 -11.67 -16.29 11.54
CA ASN A 217 -12.58 -17.03 12.42
C ASN A 217 -14.07 -16.68 12.28
N ASP A 218 -14.44 -15.90 11.28
CA ASP A 218 -15.84 -15.76 10.89
C ASP A 218 -16.29 -17.10 10.23
N PRO A 219 -17.39 -17.72 10.69
CA PRO A 219 -17.94 -18.90 10.03
C PRO A 219 -18.45 -18.60 8.61
N GLU A 220 -18.67 -17.33 8.27
CA GLU A 220 -19.04 -16.94 6.91
C GLU A 220 -17.83 -17.03 5.96
N PRO A 221 -18.03 -17.51 4.71
CA PRO A 221 -16.95 -17.61 3.73
C PRO A 221 -16.34 -16.22 3.41
N PRO A 222 -15.07 -16.16 2.95
CA PRO A 222 -14.43 -14.91 2.58
C PRO A 222 -15.29 -14.10 1.63
N LYS A 223 -15.77 -12.94 2.08
CA LYS A 223 -16.67 -12.14 1.27
C LYS A 223 -15.89 -11.48 0.13
N GLU A 224 -16.39 -11.71 -1.07
CA GLU A 224 -15.79 -11.13 -2.27
C GLU A 224 -16.08 -9.64 -2.33
N VAL A 225 -15.11 -8.81 -1.96
CA VAL A 225 -15.19 -7.33 -2.08
C VAL A 225 -14.87 -6.90 -3.52
N SER A 226 -15.26 -7.71 -4.51
CA SER A 226 -15.04 -7.34 -5.90
C SER A 226 -16.14 -7.85 -6.81
N GLY A 227 -16.52 -6.96 -7.71
CA GLY A 227 -17.32 -7.20 -8.89
C GLY A 227 -16.60 -6.63 -10.10
N ASN A 228 -15.37 -7.03 -10.51
CA ASN A 228 -14.93 -6.86 -11.92
C ASN A 228 -13.52 -7.36 -12.33
N PRO A 229 -13.31 -7.72 -13.62
CA PRO A 229 -12.05 -8.16 -14.21
C PRO A 229 -11.06 -7.09 -14.71
N ARG A 230 -11.13 -5.82 -14.30
CA ARG A 230 -10.13 -4.82 -14.71
C ARG A 230 -10.04 -3.73 -13.64
N MET A 231 -9.22 -3.94 -12.63
CA MET A 231 -9.01 -2.92 -11.59
C MET A 231 -7.91 -1.94 -12.00
N ALA A 232 -8.25 -0.66 -11.92
CA ALA A 232 -7.53 0.26 -11.06
C ALA A 232 -8.51 0.65 -9.92
N ILE A 233 -8.18 0.34 -8.65
CA ILE A 233 -8.82 1.02 -7.50
C ILE A 233 -8.12 2.37 -7.40
N ASN A 234 -8.87 3.46 -7.58
CA ASN A 234 -8.27 4.79 -7.60
C ASN A 234 -8.36 5.54 -6.26
N ALA A 235 -9.23 5.14 -5.32
CA ALA A 235 -9.16 5.59 -3.93
C ALA A 235 -9.97 4.70 -2.97
N ILE A 236 -9.58 4.71 -1.70
CA ILE A 236 -10.34 4.21 -0.54
C ILE A 236 -10.51 5.38 0.41
N LEU A 237 -11.74 5.69 0.79
CA LEU A 237 -12.05 6.85 1.62
C LEU A 237 -12.85 6.38 2.84
N PRO A 238 -12.42 6.68 4.08
CA PRO A 238 -13.22 6.40 5.26
C PRO A 238 -14.39 7.39 5.31
N GLY A 239 -15.58 7.00 4.86
CA GLY A 239 -16.81 7.76 5.11
C GLY A 239 -17.38 7.39 6.46
N SER A 240 -17.77 8.31 7.34
CA SER A 240 -18.59 7.96 8.51
C SER A 240 -20.06 8.23 8.20
N GLY A 241 -20.88 7.18 8.22
CA GLY A 241 -22.32 7.36 8.13
C GLY A 241 -22.87 8.21 9.29
N PRO A 242 -24.17 8.56 9.25
CA PRO A 242 -24.86 9.22 10.37
C PRO A 242 -24.80 8.42 11.70
N SER A 243 -24.37 7.16 11.66
CA SER A 243 -24.09 6.30 12.82
C SER A 243 -22.62 6.27 13.27
N GLY A 244 -21.71 6.99 12.61
CA GLY A 244 -20.26 6.91 12.83
C GLY A 244 -19.58 5.71 12.16
N ALA A 245 -20.32 4.84 11.48
CA ALA A 245 -19.75 3.65 10.83
C ALA A 245 -18.91 4.03 9.61
N ARG A 246 -17.63 3.60 9.59
CA ARG A 246 -16.75 3.77 8.43
C ARG A 246 -17.40 3.09 7.19
N ARG A 247 -17.19 3.64 6.00
CA ARG A 247 -17.67 3.12 4.71
C ARG A 247 -16.49 3.11 3.75
N LEU A 248 -16.42 2.07 2.92
CA LEU A 248 -15.43 1.94 1.86
C LEU A 248 -16.08 2.33 0.54
N VAL A 249 -15.46 3.21 -0.25
CA VAL A 249 -15.92 3.54 -1.59
C VAL A 249 -14.86 3.10 -2.60
N THR A 250 -15.30 2.47 -3.68
CA THR A 250 -14.44 2.01 -4.77
C THR A 250 -14.98 2.52 -6.10
N ALA A 251 -14.11 2.78 -7.07
CA ALA A 251 -14.52 3.04 -8.44
C ALA A 251 -13.73 2.17 -9.42
N GLY A 252 -14.32 1.85 -10.57
CA GLY A 252 -13.79 0.84 -11.49
C GLY A 252 -13.77 1.23 -12.96
N SER A 253 -13.13 0.36 -13.76
CA SER A 253 -13.03 0.50 -15.22
C SER A 253 -14.34 0.24 -15.98
N ASP A 254 -15.34 -0.31 -15.29
CA ASP A 254 -16.71 -0.44 -15.78
C ASP A 254 -17.51 0.87 -15.68
N GLY A 255 -16.90 1.93 -15.14
CA GLY A 255 -17.50 3.25 -14.97
C GLY A 255 -18.31 3.40 -13.69
N THR A 256 -18.35 2.40 -12.83
CA THR A 256 -19.19 2.43 -11.62
C THR A 256 -18.44 2.96 -10.41
N VAL A 257 -19.19 3.60 -9.50
CA VAL A 257 -18.77 3.93 -8.13
C VAL A 257 -19.61 3.05 -7.20
N ARG A 258 -18.98 2.35 -6.26
CA ARG A 258 -19.63 1.42 -5.33
C ARG A 258 -19.25 1.74 -3.89
N MET A 259 -20.17 1.48 -2.97
CA MET A 259 -19.96 1.67 -1.54
C MET A 259 -20.12 0.34 -0.80
N TRP A 260 -19.32 0.15 0.24
CA TRP A 260 -19.23 -1.09 1.00
C TRP A 260 -19.22 -0.79 2.50
N ASP A 261 -19.81 -1.69 3.28
CA ASP A 261 -19.60 -1.72 4.72
C ASP A 261 -18.26 -2.43 5.01
N PRO A 262 -17.32 -1.79 5.72
CA PRO A 262 -15.99 -2.35 5.96
C PRO A 262 -15.98 -3.42 7.05
N VAL A 263 -17.05 -3.56 7.84
CA VAL A 263 -17.15 -4.56 8.91
C VAL A 263 -17.55 -5.91 8.33
N ASP A 264 -18.58 -5.91 7.48
CA ASP A 264 -19.11 -7.15 6.91
C ASP A 264 -18.83 -7.31 5.40
N GLY A 265 -18.20 -6.33 4.75
CA GLY A 265 -17.84 -6.38 3.33
C GLY A 265 -19.02 -6.28 2.35
N SER A 266 -20.25 -6.05 2.83
CA SER A 266 -21.45 -5.99 2.00
C SER A 266 -21.48 -4.71 1.14
N GLN A 267 -22.01 -4.82 -0.08
CA GLN A 267 -22.26 -3.63 -0.90
C GLN A 267 -23.46 -2.87 -0.34
N VAL A 268 -23.27 -1.60 -0.03
CA VAL A 268 -24.34 -0.72 0.46
C VAL A 268 -25.04 -0.10 -0.74
N GLY A 269 -26.08 -0.78 -1.23
CA GLY A 269 -26.91 -0.35 -2.36
C GLY A 269 -26.16 -0.25 -3.69
N ASP A 270 -26.92 0.00 -4.76
CA ASP A 270 -26.36 0.25 -6.09
C ASP A 270 -26.25 1.75 -6.37
N ALA A 271 -25.23 2.12 -7.14
CA ALA A 271 -25.16 3.45 -7.72
C ALA A 271 -26.33 3.65 -8.69
N ASP A 272 -26.97 4.80 -8.60
CA ASP A 272 -28.03 5.21 -9.53
C ASP A 272 -27.52 5.65 -10.90
N TRP A 273 -26.20 5.73 -11.07
CA TRP A 273 -25.57 6.12 -12.32
C TRP A 273 -24.17 5.49 -12.47
N ARG A 274 -23.66 5.48 -13.71
CA ARG A 274 -22.30 5.06 -14.06
C ARG A 274 -21.69 5.95 -15.15
N HIS A 275 -20.39 6.14 -15.08
CA HIS A 275 -19.60 6.69 -16.16
C HIS A 275 -19.67 5.81 -17.41
N HIS A 276 -19.46 6.44 -18.57
CA HIS A 276 -19.40 5.75 -19.87
C HIS A 276 -17.97 5.33 -20.22
N GLY A 277 -17.00 5.69 -19.38
CA GLY A 277 -15.62 5.23 -19.41
C GLY A 277 -15.14 4.79 -18.04
N GLU A 278 -13.90 4.32 -17.97
CA GLU A 278 -13.23 3.96 -16.72
C GLU A 278 -13.14 5.15 -15.76
N VAL A 279 -13.49 4.94 -14.49
CA VAL A 279 -13.25 5.91 -13.43
C VAL A 279 -11.79 5.85 -13.04
N LEU A 280 -11.07 6.95 -13.25
CA LEU A 280 -9.61 7.05 -13.10
C LEU A 280 -9.19 7.86 -11.87
N ALA A 281 -10.09 8.68 -11.32
CA ALA A 281 -9.85 9.48 -10.14
C ALA A 281 -11.04 9.40 -9.19
N LEU A 282 -10.77 9.33 -7.89
CA LEU A 282 -11.81 9.33 -6.86
C LEU A 282 -11.31 10.13 -5.66
N ALA A 283 -12.10 11.06 -5.16
CA ALA A 283 -11.77 11.82 -3.95
C ALA A 283 -13.04 12.01 -3.14
N GLY A 284 -12.96 11.84 -1.82
CA GLY A 284 -14.13 11.99 -0.96
C GLY A 284 -13.78 12.73 0.30
N PHE A 285 -14.81 13.33 0.86
CA PHE A 285 -14.68 14.26 1.95
C PHE A 285 -15.99 14.39 2.69
N ARG A 286 -15.89 14.92 3.90
CA ARG A 286 -17.03 15.33 4.69
C ARG A 286 -17.20 16.85 4.62
N SER A 287 -18.42 17.30 4.38
CA SER A 287 -18.77 18.72 4.51
C SER A 287 -18.79 19.16 5.97
N SER A 288 -18.70 20.47 6.21
CA SER A 288 -18.89 21.06 7.55
C SER A 288 -20.26 20.75 8.17
N LYS A 289 -21.26 20.42 7.35
CA LYS A 289 -22.61 20.01 7.78
C LYS A 289 -22.72 18.51 8.08
N GLY A 290 -21.64 17.73 7.98
CA GLY A 290 -21.62 16.31 8.33
C GLY A 290 -21.99 15.34 7.19
N HIS A 291 -22.30 15.83 5.99
CA HIS A 291 -22.59 14.97 4.84
C HIS A 291 -21.30 14.47 4.17
N ASP A 292 -21.31 13.20 3.78
CA ASP A 292 -20.22 12.55 3.05
C ASP A 292 -20.45 12.62 1.55
N TYR A 293 -19.42 13.06 0.85
CA TYR A 293 -19.42 13.24 -0.58
C TYR A 293 -18.25 12.52 -1.22
N VAL A 294 -18.45 12.13 -2.47
CA VAL A 294 -17.42 11.60 -3.36
C VAL A 294 -17.48 12.34 -4.67
N VAL A 295 -16.31 12.54 -5.27
CA VAL A 295 -16.13 13.06 -6.61
C VAL A 295 -15.36 12.03 -7.41
N SER A 296 -15.88 11.67 -8.58
CA SER A 296 -15.21 10.77 -9.51
C SER A 296 -14.83 11.51 -10.80
N GLY A 297 -13.63 11.24 -11.30
CA GLY A 297 -13.17 11.66 -12.60
C GLY A 297 -12.97 10.45 -13.50
N SER A 298 -13.44 10.54 -14.75
CA SER A 298 -13.44 9.42 -15.68
C SER A 298 -12.65 9.70 -16.96
N SER A 299 -12.31 8.61 -17.65
CA SER A 299 -11.74 8.61 -18.99
C SER A 299 -12.68 9.19 -20.05
N ASP A 300 -13.97 9.35 -19.76
CA ASP A 300 -14.95 10.04 -20.61
C ASP A 300 -14.86 11.59 -20.54
N GLY A 301 -14.00 12.14 -19.67
CA GLY A 301 -13.84 13.58 -19.50
C GLY A 301 -14.85 14.23 -18.54
N TRP A 302 -15.70 13.42 -17.89
CA TRP A 302 -16.71 13.90 -16.95
C TRP A 302 -16.28 13.76 -15.50
N VAL A 303 -16.63 14.78 -14.72
CA VAL A 303 -16.61 14.77 -13.25
C VAL A 303 -18.01 14.50 -12.77
N ALA A 304 -18.18 13.55 -11.84
CA ALA A 304 -19.46 13.30 -11.18
C ALA A 304 -19.36 13.50 -9.66
N PHE A 305 -20.39 14.13 -9.10
CA PHE A 305 -20.54 14.39 -7.67
C PHE A 305 -21.58 13.46 -7.08
N TRP A 306 -21.20 12.79 -6.00
CA TRP A 306 -21.98 11.76 -5.33
C TRP A 306 -22.18 12.14 -3.87
N THR A 307 -23.40 11.98 -3.35
CA THR A 307 -23.63 11.92 -1.91
C THR A 307 -23.64 10.46 -1.47
N LEU A 308 -22.98 10.16 -0.36
CA LEU A 308 -23.04 8.84 0.25
C LEU A 308 -24.20 8.79 1.25
N SER A 309 -25.10 7.83 1.05
CA SER A 309 -26.27 7.64 1.91
C SER A 309 -26.33 6.22 2.46
N ALA A 310 -27.20 5.96 3.43
CA ALA A 310 -27.44 4.60 3.91
C ALA A 310 -27.92 3.63 2.81
N ARG A 311 -28.43 4.15 1.68
CA ARG A 311 -28.94 3.36 0.55
C ARG A 311 -27.96 3.24 -0.62
N GLY A 312 -26.73 3.72 -0.46
CA GLY A 312 -25.73 3.72 -1.53
C GLY A 312 -25.33 5.10 -2.05
N PRO A 313 -24.38 5.14 -2.99
CA PRO A 313 -23.91 6.37 -3.62
C PRO A 313 -24.99 6.93 -4.57
N ARG A 314 -25.26 8.22 -4.46
CA ARG A 314 -26.28 8.94 -5.25
C ARG A 314 -25.63 10.05 -6.05
N MET A 315 -25.65 9.95 -7.38
CA MET A 315 -25.13 11.00 -8.26
C MET A 315 -26.10 12.18 -8.28
N HIS A 316 -25.60 13.38 -8.01
CA HIS A 316 -26.41 14.60 -8.07
C HIS A 316 -26.06 15.52 -9.24
N LEU A 317 -24.80 15.49 -9.69
CA LEU A 317 -24.36 16.35 -10.77
C LEU A 317 -23.23 15.69 -11.56
N ARG A 318 -23.26 15.91 -12.87
CA ARG A 318 -22.14 15.62 -13.77
C ARG A 318 -21.77 16.89 -14.53
N LEU A 319 -20.48 17.17 -14.60
CA LEU A 319 -19.93 18.31 -15.30
C LEU A 319 -18.88 17.82 -16.29
N ARG A 320 -18.86 18.42 -17.48
CA ARG A 320 -17.77 18.19 -18.43
C ARG A 320 -16.54 18.92 -17.87
N GLY A 321 -15.65 18.15 -17.24
CA GLY A 321 -14.57 18.72 -16.46
C GLY A 321 -13.31 18.94 -17.25
N HIS A 322 -12.95 18.06 -18.19
CA HIS A 322 -11.70 18.18 -18.94
C HIS A 322 -11.90 17.69 -20.38
N ASP A 323 -11.09 18.20 -21.32
CA ASP A 323 -11.11 17.73 -22.72
C ASP A 323 -10.43 16.36 -22.89
N GLY A 324 -9.79 15.87 -21.83
CA GLY A 324 -9.14 14.57 -21.78
C GLY A 324 -9.54 13.75 -20.55
N ARG A 325 -8.93 12.57 -20.43
CA ARG A 325 -9.17 11.65 -19.31
C ARG A 325 -8.75 12.29 -17.98
N ILE A 326 -9.67 12.32 -17.03
CA ILE A 326 -9.42 12.87 -15.68
C ILE A 326 -8.73 11.81 -14.85
N ARG A 327 -7.46 12.02 -14.48
CA ARG A 327 -6.64 11.03 -13.76
C ARG A 327 -6.40 11.38 -12.31
N ALA A 328 -6.63 12.63 -11.95
CA ALA A 328 -6.31 13.15 -10.64
C ALA A 328 -7.54 13.83 -10.04
N ALA A 329 -7.80 13.54 -8.77
CA ALA A 329 -8.74 14.26 -7.94
C ALA A 329 -8.15 14.38 -6.54
N ALA A 330 -8.22 15.58 -5.95
CA ALA A 330 -7.72 15.84 -4.60
C ALA A 330 -8.69 16.75 -3.84
N VAL A 331 -8.89 16.47 -2.57
CA VAL A 331 -9.65 17.33 -1.66
C VAL A 331 -8.69 18.26 -0.93
N PHE A 332 -9.07 19.52 -0.78
CA PHE A 332 -8.38 20.51 0.05
C PHE A 332 -9.40 21.44 0.72
N ARG A 333 -8.96 22.31 1.62
CA ARG A 333 -9.81 23.40 2.11
C ARG A 333 -9.33 24.73 1.56
N SER A 334 -10.25 25.65 1.29
CA SER A 334 -9.87 27.01 0.91
C SER A 334 -9.13 27.69 2.06
N SER A 335 -7.97 28.29 1.78
CA SER A 335 -7.24 29.14 2.73
C SER A 335 -8.02 30.42 3.10
N VAL A 336 -9.02 30.81 2.29
CA VAL A 336 -9.78 32.06 2.47
C VAL A 336 -10.94 31.89 3.45
N ASN A 337 -11.68 30.77 3.35
CA ASN A 337 -12.92 30.58 4.09
C ASN A 337 -13.08 29.17 4.70
N GLY A 338 -12.06 28.32 4.60
CA GLY A 338 -12.05 26.98 5.19
C GLY A 338 -13.00 25.96 4.54
N ARG A 339 -13.68 26.31 3.45
CA ARG A 339 -14.60 25.41 2.72
C ARG A 339 -13.84 24.25 2.08
N SER A 340 -14.40 23.05 2.14
CA SER A 340 -13.87 21.87 1.45
C SER A 340 -14.12 22.00 -0.06
N LEU A 341 -13.05 21.93 -0.84
CA LEU A 341 -13.05 22.03 -2.29
C LEU A 341 -12.40 20.80 -2.91
N VAL A 342 -12.69 20.55 -4.19
CA VAL A 342 -12.11 19.45 -4.95
C VAL A 342 -11.36 19.98 -6.14
N ALA A 343 -10.11 19.56 -6.31
CA ALA A 343 -9.31 19.82 -7.49
C ALA A 343 -9.31 18.59 -8.39
N THR A 344 -9.53 18.76 -9.69
CA THR A 344 -9.38 17.69 -10.70
C THR A 344 -8.33 18.04 -11.74
N GLY A 345 -7.68 17.01 -12.28
CA GLY A 345 -6.65 17.14 -13.30
C GLY A 345 -6.62 15.94 -14.25
N GLY A 346 -6.19 16.18 -15.49
CA GLY A 346 -6.07 15.12 -16.51
C GLY A 346 -5.58 15.61 -17.87
N ASP A 347 -5.87 16.86 -18.18
CA ASP A 347 -5.24 17.67 -19.23
C ASP A 347 -4.08 18.48 -18.60
N ASP A 348 -3.79 19.66 -19.15
CA ASP A 348 -2.77 20.60 -18.70
C ASP A 348 -3.32 21.69 -17.78
N VAL A 349 -4.54 21.52 -17.23
CA VAL A 349 -5.11 22.45 -16.26
C VAL A 349 -5.60 21.74 -15.00
N ILE A 350 -5.55 22.46 -13.87
CA ILE A 350 -6.27 22.08 -12.65
C ILE A 350 -7.58 22.85 -12.63
N ARG A 351 -8.69 22.17 -12.39
CA ARG A 351 -9.99 22.81 -12.13
C ARG A 351 -10.39 22.61 -10.68
N ILE A 352 -11.03 23.62 -10.10
CA ILE A 352 -11.46 23.64 -8.69
C ILE A 352 -12.98 23.69 -8.63
N TRP A 353 -13.57 22.78 -7.88
CA TRP A 353 -15.00 22.61 -7.73
C TRP A 353 -15.42 22.83 -6.28
N ASP A 354 -16.51 23.56 -6.07
CA ASP A 354 -17.21 23.61 -4.80
C ASP A 354 -18.28 22.51 -4.85
N PRO A 355 -18.16 21.48 -4.02
CA PRO A 355 -19.07 20.34 -4.07
C PRO A 355 -20.44 20.62 -3.41
N VAL A 356 -20.56 21.71 -2.65
CA VAL A 356 -21.81 22.16 -2.03
C VAL A 356 -22.64 22.94 -3.02
N THR A 357 -22.04 23.94 -3.69
CA THR A 357 -22.73 24.69 -4.77
C THR A 357 -22.78 23.90 -6.06
N ARG A 358 -21.85 22.95 -6.23
CA ARG A 358 -21.69 22.07 -7.39
C ARG A 358 -21.27 22.83 -8.65
N GLU A 359 -20.44 23.86 -8.47
CA GLU A 359 -19.95 24.73 -9.53
C GLU A 359 -18.42 24.78 -9.54
N GLU A 360 -17.86 25.16 -10.68
CA GLU A 360 -16.44 25.51 -10.78
C GLU A 360 -16.21 26.85 -10.05
N VAL A 361 -15.31 26.87 -9.08
CA VAL A 361 -15.13 28.03 -8.17
C VAL A 361 -14.33 29.14 -8.81
N SER A 362 -13.49 28.79 -9.78
CA SER A 362 -12.56 29.70 -10.43
C SER A 362 -12.24 29.21 -11.83
N GLU A 363 -11.79 30.11 -12.68
CA GLU A 363 -11.16 29.71 -13.94
C GLU A 363 -10.03 28.67 -13.75
N PRO A 364 -9.78 27.79 -14.73
CA PRO A 364 -8.76 26.75 -14.65
C PRO A 364 -7.36 27.31 -14.39
N ILE A 365 -6.53 26.56 -13.66
CA ILE A 365 -5.14 26.91 -13.37
C ILE A 365 -4.23 26.20 -14.38
N PRO A 366 -3.52 26.92 -15.26
CA PRO A 366 -2.70 26.31 -16.30
C PRO A 366 -1.38 25.74 -15.77
N LEU A 367 -1.13 24.48 -16.08
CA LEU A 367 0.12 23.76 -15.82
C LEU A 367 0.69 23.23 -17.15
N PRO A 368 1.28 24.11 -17.99
CA PRO A 368 1.79 23.73 -19.30
C PRO A 368 2.90 22.68 -19.20
N ARG A 369 2.96 21.77 -20.19
CA ARG A 369 3.75 20.50 -20.24
C ARG A 369 2.99 19.29 -19.68
N ARG A 370 3.25 18.12 -20.27
CA ARG A 370 2.31 17.01 -20.49
C ARG A 370 1.49 16.58 -19.25
N LYS A 371 0.16 16.49 -19.45
CA LYS A 371 -0.91 15.79 -18.69
C LYS A 371 -0.65 15.51 -17.19
N ILE A 372 -1.50 16.07 -16.34
CA ILE A 372 -1.56 15.77 -14.91
C ILE A 372 -2.02 14.32 -14.70
N LEU A 373 -1.27 13.55 -13.90
CA LEU A 373 -1.55 12.15 -13.61
C LEU A 373 -2.06 11.93 -12.19
N CYS A 374 -1.62 12.72 -11.22
CA CYS A 374 -2.05 12.63 -9.83
C CYS A 374 -2.02 14.00 -9.14
N LEU A 375 -2.86 14.18 -8.13
CA LEU A 375 -2.97 15.40 -7.33
C LEU A 375 -3.01 15.03 -5.86
N ALA A 376 -2.42 15.87 -5.00
CA ALA A 376 -2.55 15.78 -3.56
C ALA A 376 -2.81 17.17 -2.97
N GLY A 377 -3.85 17.30 -2.16
CA GLY A 377 -4.14 18.50 -1.38
C GLY A 377 -3.55 18.39 0.02
N TYR A 378 -2.90 19.44 0.49
CA TYR A 378 -2.28 19.47 1.80
C TYR A 378 -2.17 20.88 2.35
N ARG A 379 -1.86 20.99 3.64
CA ARG A 379 -1.75 22.27 4.34
C ARG A 379 -0.32 22.49 4.82
N VAL A 380 0.21 23.69 4.64
CA VAL A 380 1.47 24.17 5.21
C VAL A 380 1.15 25.45 5.99
N GLY A 381 1.31 25.41 7.31
CA GLY A 381 0.81 26.47 8.19
C GLY A 381 -0.70 26.64 8.05
N GLU A 382 -1.14 27.85 7.68
CA GLU A 382 -2.56 28.17 7.42
C GLU A 382 -2.94 28.02 5.94
N THR A 383 -1.96 27.82 5.06
CA THR A 383 -2.18 27.80 3.61
C THR A 383 -2.40 26.39 3.11
N TRP A 384 -3.46 26.19 2.33
CA TRP A 384 -3.68 24.96 1.58
C TRP A 384 -3.06 25.04 0.19
N LEU A 385 -2.37 23.98 -0.20
CA LEU A 385 -1.64 23.84 -1.45
C LEU A 385 -2.06 22.55 -2.16
N LEU A 386 -1.79 22.51 -3.47
CA LEU A 386 -1.97 21.35 -4.33
C LEU A 386 -0.64 20.94 -4.94
N ALA A 387 -0.23 19.69 -4.75
CA ALA A 387 0.87 19.09 -5.51
C ALA A 387 0.31 18.34 -6.72
N ALA A 388 0.86 18.61 -7.90
CA ALA A 388 0.53 17.96 -9.16
C ALA A 388 1.72 17.16 -9.69
N GLY A 389 1.48 15.87 -9.95
CA GLY A 389 2.43 14.94 -10.56
C GLY A 389 2.14 14.78 -12.04
N MET A 390 3.17 14.95 -12.86
CA MET A 390 3.04 15.09 -14.30
C MET A 390 3.54 13.87 -15.05
N ARG A 391 3.08 13.71 -16.29
CA ARG A 391 3.51 12.63 -17.18
C ARG A 391 4.98 12.72 -17.59
N ASP A 392 5.57 13.91 -17.59
CA ASP A 392 6.98 14.10 -17.90
C ASP A 392 7.92 13.85 -16.71
N GLY A 393 7.38 13.44 -15.55
CA GLY A 393 8.17 13.21 -14.34
C GLY A 393 8.33 14.44 -13.45
N ALA A 394 7.70 15.57 -13.79
CA ALA A 394 7.73 16.77 -12.96
C ALA A 394 6.74 16.71 -11.79
N VAL A 395 7.08 17.41 -10.70
CA VAL A 395 6.15 17.75 -9.61
C VAL A 395 6.03 19.26 -9.52
N ARG A 396 4.81 19.77 -9.32
CA ARG A 396 4.54 21.20 -9.16
C ARG A 396 3.65 21.43 -7.94
N VAL A 397 3.96 22.46 -7.17
CA VAL A 397 3.15 22.93 -6.05
C VAL A 397 2.43 24.20 -6.48
N VAL A 398 1.12 24.22 -6.29
CA VAL A 398 0.22 25.30 -6.70
C VAL A 398 -0.52 25.79 -5.47
N ASP A 399 -0.63 27.11 -5.36
CA ASP A 399 -1.54 27.75 -4.43
C ASP A 399 -2.87 27.99 -5.15
N PRO A 400 -3.94 27.28 -4.76
CA PRO A 400 -5.26 27.43 -5.38
C PRO A 400 -5.89 28.80 -5.11
N SER A 401 -5.49 29.52 -4.06
CA SER A 401 -6.06 30.84 -3.73
C SER A 401 -5.53 31.95 -4.63
N THR A 402 -4.22 31.94 -4.90
CA THR A 402 -3.56 32.89 -5.81
C THR A 402 -3.51 32.41 -7.25
N ARG A 403 -3.92 31.16 -7.50
CA ARG A 403 -3.86 30.47 -8.81
C ARG A 403 -2.45 30.43 -9.40
N SER A 404 -1.44 30.45 -8.54
CA SER A 404 -0.03 30.56 -8.93
C SER A 404 0.75 29.28 -8.62
N VAL A 405 1.77 29.01 -9.43
CA VAL A 405 2.68 27.89 -9.16
C VAL A 405 3.74 28.38 -8.17
N VAL A 406 3.68 27.87 -6.94
CA VAL A 406 4.59 28.20 -5.84
C VAL A 406 5.98 27.62 -6.11
N THR A 407 6.03 26.32 -6.45
CA THR A 407 7.30 25.59 -6.59
C THR A 407 7.23 24.63 -7.77
N ARG A 408 8.35 24.48 -8.50
CA ARG A 408 8.47 23.57 -9.65
C ARG A 408 9.69 22.69 -9.50
N LEU A 409 9.50 21.39 -9.71
CA LEU A 409 10.59 20.43 -9.81
C LEU A 409 10.49 19.67 -11.15
N PRO A 410 11.18 20.14 -12.21
CA PRO A 410 11.05 19.59 -13.57
C PRO A 410 11.51 18.14 -13.74
N ARG A 411 12.38 17.64 -12.86
CA ARG A 411 12.93 16.28 -12.89
C ARG A 411 12.80 15.61 -11.53
N ALA A 412 11.58 15.60 -11.00
CA ALA A 412 11.30 14.90 -9.74
C ALA A 412 11.49 13.39 -9.91
N HIS A 413 11.05 12.84 -11.04
CA HIS A 413 11.26 11.45 -11.46
C HIS A 413 11.81 11.40 -12.88
N SER A 414 12.52 10.33 -13.23
CA SER A 414 13.01 10.12 -14.61
C SER A 414 11.94 9.55 -15.55
N ARG A 415 10.77 9.17 -15.00
CA ARG A 415 9.56 8.73 -15.70
C ARG A 415 8.33 9.34 -15.04
N GLU A 416 7.15 9.03 -15.58
CA GLU A 416 5.83 9.44 -15.10
C GLU A 416 5.69 9.35 -13.57
N VAL A 417 5.21 10.44 -12.94
CA VAL A 417 4.77 10.44 -11.54
C VAL A 417 3.35 9.91 -11.49
N THR A 418 3.14 8.74 -10.89
CA THR A 418 1.86 8.02 -10.93
C THR A 418 0.99 8.27 -9.71
N SER A 419 1.60 8.68 -8.60
CA SER A 419 0.88 8.89 -7.35
C SER A 419 1.59 9.88 -6.45
N LEU A 420 0.80 10.68 -5.74
CA LEU A 420 1.23 11.64 -4.75
C LEU A 420 0.35 11.48 -3.51
N ILE A 421 0.98 11.45 -2.34
CA ILE A 421 0.29 11.54 -1.05
C ILE A 421 1.03 12.54 -0.17
N THR A 422 0.35 13.05 0.85
CA THR A 422 1.04 13.69 1.97
C THR A 422 0.92 12.82 3.20
N ARG A 423 1.97 12.86 4.01
CA ARG A 423 2.04 12.13 5.27
C ARG A 423 2.43 13.11 6.35
N GLU A 424 1.73 13.04 7.48
CA GLU A 424 2.14 13.70 8.70
C GLU A 424 3.00 12.72 9.50
N GLY A 425 4.21 13.14 9.87
CA GLY A 425 5.09 12.38 10.73
C GLY A 425 4.61 12.40 12.18
N PRO A 426 5.18 11.55 13.06
CA PRO A 426 4.88 11.54 14.49
C PRO A 426 5.17 12.88 15.18
N ASP A 427 6.07 13.68 14.60
CA ASP A 427 6.48 15.03 15.02
C ASP A 427 5.53 16.14 14.52
N GLY A 428 4.46 15.79 13.82
CA GLY A 428 3.52 16.74 13.21
C GLY A 428 4.04 17.41 11.92
N ARG A 429 5.26 17.08 11.46
CA ARG A 429 5.78 17.63 10.20
C ARG A 429 5.17 16.87 9.02
N ARG A 430 4.79 17.62 7.99
CA ARG A 430 4.26 17.03 6.76
C ARG A 430 5.37 16.81 5.76
N VAL A 431 5.30 15.68 5.07
CA VAL A 431 6.15 15.35 3.94
C VAL A 431 5.28 15.05 2.73
N LEU A 432 5.73 15.50 1.55
CA LEU A 432 5.13 15.14 0.28
C LEU A 432 5.82 13.88 -0.23
N VAL A 433 5.05 12.85 -0.58
CA VAL A 433 5.58 11.59 -1.11
C VAL A 433 5.14 11.43 -2.55
N SER A 434 6.08 11.17 -3.45
CA SER A 434 5.82 10.87 -4.85
C SER A 434 6.27 9.48 -5.23
N GLY A 435 5.49 8.82 -6.09
CA GLY A 435 5.82 7.53 -6.66
C GLY A 435 5.91 7.61 -8.18
N GLY A 436 6.93 6.97 -8.75
CA GLY A 436 7.17 6.99 -10.19
C GLY A 436 7.32 5.61 -10.82
N LEU A 437 7.08 5.57 -12.14
CA LEU A 437 7.40 4.40 -12.97
C LEU A 437 8.91 4.18 -13.17
N ASP A 438 9.72 5.10 -12.66
CA ASP A 438 11.17 4.98 -12.60
C ASP A 438 11.66 4.11 -11.44
N ARG A 439 10.75 3.34 -10.82
CA ARG A 439 11.10 2.40 -9.76
C ARG A 439 11.64 3.12 -8.53
N THR A 440 11.09 4.31 -8.24
CA THR A 440 11.45 5.08 -7.04
C THR A 440 10.21 5.62 -6.34
N LEU A 441 10.31 5.70 -5.02
CA LEU A 441 9.45 6.47 -4.13
C LEU A 441 10.29 7.58 -3.53
N ARG A 442 9.83 8.83 -3.54
CA ARG A 442 10.61 9.99 -3.09
C ARG A 442 9.84 10.82 -2.09
N LEU A 443 10.55 11.34 -1.09
CA LEU A 443 10.01 12.23 -0.07
C LEU A 443 10.58 13.61 -0.30
N TRP A 444 9.72 14.62 -0.14
CA TRP A 444 10.04 16.02 -0.39
C TRP A 444 9.55 16.89 0.75
N ASP A 445 10.28 17.97 0.98
CA ASP A 445 9.76 19.08 1.76
C ASP A 445 8.52 19.65 1.03
N PRO A 446 7.38 19.80 1.73
CA PRO A 446 6.10 20.08 1.10
C PRO A 446 6.01 21.49 0.48
N LEU A 447 6.92 22.41 0.83
CA LEU A 447 6.91 23.77 0.28
C LEU A 447 8.00 23.97 -0.77
N THR A 448 9.24 23.65 -0.41
CA THR A 448 10.43 23.89 -1.23
C THR A 448 10.67 22.80 -2.27
N LEU A 449 10.04 21.63 -2.14
CA LEU A 449 10.37 20.42 -2.87
C LEU A 449 11.86 20.03 -2.74
N ALA A 450 12.52 20.44 -1.66
CA ALA A 450 13.85 19.93 -1.34
C ALA A 450 13.76 18.40 -1.15
N PRO A 451 14.67 17.60 -1.75
CA PRO A 451 14.67 16.16 -1.58
C PRO A 451 14.94 15.83 -0.12
N LEU A 452 13.98 15.16 0.51
CA LEU A 452 14.15 14.57 1.84
C LEU A 452 14.63 13.14 1.73
N ALA A 453 14.11 12.38 0.76
CA ALA A 453 14.54 11.01 0.48
C ALA A 453 14.25 10.49 -0.92
N THR A 454 15.05 9.51 -1.37
CA THR A 454 14.78 8.70 -2.56
C THR A 454 14.95 7.21 -2.26
N LEU A 455 13.87 6.46 -2.38
CA LEU A 455 13.78 5.05 -2.04
C LEU A 455 13.60 4.25 -3.34
N PRO A 456 14.58 3.43 -3.75
CA PRO A 456 14.43 2.59 -4.93
C PRO A 456 13.48 1.44 -4.61
N ILE A 457 12.45 1.29 -5.43
CA ILE A 457 11.51 0.20 -5.38
C ILE A 457 11.63 -0.59 -6.67
N GLN A 458 12.00 -1.86 -6.62
CA GLN A 458 12.40 -2.63 -7.80
C GLN A 458 11.32 -2.81 -8.91
N VAL A 459 10.11 -2.31 -8.65
CA VAL A 459 8.94 -2.31 -9.54
C VAL A 459 8.36 -0.89 -9.59
N GLY A 460 7.78 -0.48 -10.71
CA GLY A 460 7.22 0.88 -10.83
C GLY A 460 6.05 1.10 -9.87
N VAL A 461 6.00 2.28 -9.22
CA VAL A 461 4.86 2.68 -8.39
C VAL A 461 3.65 2.87 -9.29
N THR A 462 2.52 2.29 -8.91
CA THR A 462 1.22 2.54 -9.55
C THR A 462 0.22 3.22 -8.62
N GLY A 463 0.47 3.25 -7.31
CA GLY A 463 -0.36 3.96 -6.34
C GLY A 463 0.31 4.07 -4.98
N LEU A 464 -0.07 5.09 -4.21
CA LEU A 464 0.37 5.33 -2.84
C LEU A 464 -0.84 5.55 -1.94
N ALA A 465 -0.76 5.09 -0.70
CA ALA A 465 -1.72 5.39 0.35
C ALA A 465 -1.02 5.49 1.70
N THR A 466 -1.56 6.29 2.62
CA THR A 466 -1.13 6.29 4.02
C THR A 466 -1.89 5.20 4.79
N VAL A 467 -1.18 4.33 5.51
CA VAL A 467 -1.79 3.27 6.33
C VAL A 467 -1.10 3.25 7.70
N ASP A 468 -1.87 3.50 8.76
CA ASP A 468 -1.43 3.50 10.17
C ASP A 468 -0.13 4.29 10.44
N GLY A 469 0.05 5.41 9.72
CA GLY A 469 1.23 6.26 9.81
C GLY A 469 2.38 5.87 8.87
N GLY A 470 2.25 4.80 8.10
CA GLY A 470 3.20 4.34 7.08
C GLY A 470 2.71 4.63 5.66
N ILE A 471 3.43 4.11 4.67
CA ILE A 471 3.12 4.28 3.24
C ILE A 471 2.89 2.91 2.61
N ALA A 472 1.67 2.64 2.17
CA ALA A 472 1.38 1.54 1.27
C ALA A 472 1.71 1.95 -0.17
N VAL A 473 2.48 1.12 -0.85
CA VAL A 473 2.90 1.28 -2.25
C VAL A 473 2.28 0.17 -3.07
N ALA A 474 1.40 0.53 -3.99
CA ALA A 474 0.90 -0.37 -5.01
C ALA A 474 1.86 -0.39 -6.20
N SER A 475 2.07 -1.57 -6.77
CA SER A 475 2.87 -1.79 -7.96
C SER A 475 2.23 -2.85 -8.86
N THR A 476 2.75 -3.00 -10.08
CA THR A 476 2.36 -4.11 -10.99
C THR A 476 2.65 -5.50 -10.43
N ALA A 477 3.48 -5.62 -9.39
CA ALA A 477 3.82 -6.89 -8.76
C ALA A 477 3.05 -7.18 -7.46
N GLY A 478 2.26 -6.23 -6.96
CA GLY A 478 1.53 -6.34 -5.70
C GLY A 478 1.58 -5.06 -4.87
N VAL A 479 1.10 -5.15 -3.62
CA VAL A 479 1.12 -4.08 -2.63
C VAL A 479 2.24 -4.34 -1.64
N LEU A 480 2.95 -3.27 -1.28
CA LEU A 480 4.07 -3.24 -0.35
C LEU A 480 3.73 -2.24 0.77
N LEU A 481 4.00 -2.59 2.02
CA LEU A 481 3.88 -1.66 3.15
C LEU A 481 5.28 -1.15 3.55
N VAL A 482 5.41 0.17 3.64
CA VAL A 482 6.59 0.86 4.17
C VAL A 482 6.21 1.39 5.55
N ASP A 483 6.71 0.74 6.59
CA ASP A 483 6.44 0.98 8.02
C ASP A 483 6.61 2.45 8.47
N PRO A 484 5.69 2.97 9.31
CA PRO A 484 5.74 4.28 9.96
C PRO A 484 7.00 4.63 10.78
N GLY A 485 7.59 3.67 11.50
CA GLY A 485 8.53 3.92 12.61
C GLY A 485 9.96 4.29 12.19
N THR A 486 10.22 4.34 10.89
CA THR A 486 11.55 4.24 10.28
C THR A 486 11.85 5.38 9.32
N LEU A 487 10.95 6.37 9.22
CA LEU A 487 11.19 7.62 8.45
C LEU A 487 11.62 8.78 9.36
N GLY A 488 12.16 8.42 10.55
CA GLY A 488 12.93 9.26 11.47
C GLY A 488 12.74 10.76 11.37
N VAL A 489 11.82 11.30 12.18
CA VAL A 489 12.14 12.52 12.93
C VAL A 489 12.01 12.13 14.40
N SER A 490 13.17 12.03 15.07
CA SER A 490 13.27 11.55 16.44
C SER A 490 12.54 12.49 17.41
N PRO A 491 11.96 11.98 18.52
CA PRO A 491 11.65 12.81 19.68
C PRO A 491 12.98 13.20 20.33
N THR A 492 13.26 14.49 20.43
CA THR A 492 14.29 14.97 21.35
C THR A 492 13.61 15.49 22.61
N ALA A 493 13.95 14.81 23.72
CA ALA A 493 13.79 15.15 25.14
C ALA A 493 12.38 15.49 25.66
#